data_AF-A0A2U1QMX5-F1
#
_entry.id   AF-A0A2U1QMX5-F1
#
_cell.length_a   1.000
_cell.length_b   1.000
_cell.length_c   1.000
_cell.angle_alpha   90.00
_cell.angle_beta   90.00
_cell.angle_gamma   90.00
#
_symmetry.space_group_name_H-M   'P 1'
#
loop_
_entity.id
_entity.type
_entity.pdbx_description
1 polymer ?
#
loop_
_entity_poly.entity_id
_entity_poly.type
_entity_poly.pdbx_seq_one_letter_code
_entity_poly.pdbx_strand_id
1 'polypeptide(L)'
;MIKRFMGEEQNPCYGVNIIKNSNLSDGTNGWFPLGSCVLKVLTGSPHLLPPAAPHEPRSGRCIHITDRTQTWMGPAQMIRDKVKLYVTWCSRAWKKVCSPSTLGGLGIGSLQASNLAMLTKWWCQWVSGSPVEMINDTESWHEICGSCRIEKQAAKVMVYIQGPAAGISFMVAGLQIFTVDPQARFKHLKRN
;
A
#
# COMPACT_ATOMS: atom_id res chain seq x y z
N MET A 1 9.65 -36.25 16.45
CA MET A 1 8.26 -35.81 16.72
C MET A 1 8.31 -34.32 17.07
N ILE A 2 8.10 -33.43 16.09
CA ILE A 2 8.18 -31.97 16.29
C ILE A 2 6.75 -31.47 16.51
N LYS A 3 6.43 -31.08 17.75
CA LYS A 3 5.16 -30.41 18.07
C LYS A 3 5.20 -29.00 17.46
N ARG A 4 4.43 -28.77 16.40
CA ARG A 4 4.09 -27.42 15.94
C ARG A 4 3.21 -26.78 17.01
N PHE A 5 3.71 -25.72 17.64
CA PHE A 5 2.88 -24.79 18.40
C PHE A 5 1.93 -24.10 17.43
N MET A 6 0.71 -24.61 17.32
CA MET A 6 -0.43 -23.89 16.73
C MET A 6 -0.94 -22.97 17.84
N GLY A 7 -0.37 -21.76 17.93
CA GLY A 7 -1.08 -20.67 18.60
C GLY A 7 -2.38 -20.44 17.83
N GLU A 8 -3.49 -20.23 18.55
CA GLU A 8 -4.82 -20.01 17.97
C GLU A 8 -4.74 -18.98 16.83
N GLU A 9 -4.81 -19.47 15.58
CA GLU A 9 -4.90 -18.63 14.40
C GLU A 9 -6.26 -17.94 14.45
N GLN A 10 -6.29 -16.69 14.94
CA GLN A 10 -7.43 -15.82 14.69
C GLN A 10 -7.58 -15.68 13.18
N ASN A 11 -8.45 -16.49 12.59
CA ASN A 11 -8.63 -16.58 11.14
C ASN A 11 -8.84 -15.16 10.58
N PRO A 12 -7.92 -14.62 9.77
CA PRO A 12 -8.09 -13.29 9.20
C PRO A 12 -9.26 -13.34 8.21
N CYS A 13 -10.12 -12.32 8.20
CA CYS A 13 -11.14 -12.19 7.15
C CYS A 13 -10.43 -11.98 5.81
N TYR A 14 -10.26 -13.07 5.05
CA TYR A 14 -9.57 -13.05 3.76
C TYR A 14 -10.27 -12.15 2.75
N GLY A 15 -9.50 -11.43 1.94
CA GLY A 15 -10.00 -10.54 0.89
C GLY A 15 -10.61 -9.23 1.38
N VAL A 16 -10.73 -9.00 2.70
CA VAL A 16 -11.29 -7.77 3.25
C VAL A 16 -10.26 -6.65 3.26
N ASN A 17 -10.58 -5.53 2.62
CA ASN A 17 -9.72 -4.35 2.59
C ASN A 17 -9.70 -3.64 3.95
N ILE A 18 -8.53 -3.42 4.53
CA ILE A 18 -8.36 -2.72 5.82
C ILE A 18 -8.18 -1.20 5.67
N ILE A 19 -7.99 -0.69 4.46
CA ILE A 19 -7.79 0.74 4.20
C ILE A 19 -9.12 1.48 4.36
N LYS A 20 -9.16 2.47 5.26
CA LYS A 20 -10.34 3.32 5.44
C LYS A 20 -10.47 4.25 4.23
N ASN A 21 -11.70 4.48 3.76
CA ASN A 21 -11.98 5.44 2.69
C ASN A 21 -11.07 5.22 1.45
N SER A 22 -10.85 3.95 1.09
CA SER A 22 -10.04 3.56 -0.07
C SER A 22 -10.61 4.07 -1.40
N ASN A 23 -11.94 4.22 -1.47
CA ASN A 23 -12.66 4.77 -2.61
C ASN A 23 -12.68 6.31 -2.68
N LEU A 24 -12.17 7.00 -1.63
CA LEU A 24 -12.10 8.45 -1.52
C LEU A 24 -13.45 9.17 -1.68
N SER A 25 -14.55 8.49 -1.30
CA SER A 25 -15.89 9.08 -1.32
C SER A 25 -16.10 10.14 -0.25
N ASP A 26 -15.34 10.07 0.84
CA ASP A 26 -15.38 11.00 1.97
C ASP A 26 -14.09 11.84 2.05
N GLY A 27 -13.72 12.44 0.91
CA GLY A 27 -12.50 13.23 0.79
C GLY A 27 -11.25 12.45 1.20
N THR A 28 -10.38 13.08 2.00
CA THR A 28 -9.19 12.45 2.59
C THR A 28 -9.45 11.86 3.99
N ASN A 29 -10.71 11.67 4.42
CA ASN A 29 -10.98 11.14 5.77
C ASN A 29 -10.27 9.79 5.98
N GLY A 30 -9.59 9.66 7.12
CA GLY A 30 -8.75 8.49 7.45
C GLY A 30 -7.32 8.56 6.91
N TRP A 31 -7.04 9.44 5.95
CA TRP A 31 -5.71 9.73 5.43
C TRP A 31 -5.15 11.00 6.05
N PHE A 32 -3.83 11.02 6.29
CA PHE A 32 -3.11 12.21 6.72
C PHE A 32 -1.80 12.37 5.93
N PRO A 33 -1.30 13.60 5.74
CA PRO A 33 0.01 13.82 5.14
C PRO A 33 1.10 13.36 6.11
N LEU A 34 1.97 12.47 5.65
CA LEU A 34 3.23 12.17 6.30
C LEU A 34 4.25 13.23 5.85
N GLY A 35 4.63 14.13 6.76
CA GLY A 35 5.44 15.31 6.43
C GLY A 35 4.58 16.50 6.01
N SER A 36 5.20 17.53 5.44
CA SER A 36 4.56 18.81 5.09
C SER A 36 3.92 18.84 3.69
N CYS A 37 3.63 17.67 3.11
CA CYS A 37 2.99 17.59 1.79
C CYS A 37 1.48 17.87 1.88
N VAL A 38 0.88 18.20 0.74
CA VAL A 38 -0.56 18.47 0.63
C VAL A 38 -1.27 17.29 -0.03
N LEU A 39 -2.39 16.86 0.54
CA LEU A 39 -3.26 15.83 0.00
C LEU A 39 -4.57 16.45 -0.51
N LYS A 40 -4.90 16.24 -1.78
CA LYS A 40 -6.18 16.66 -2.37
C LYS A 40 -6.83 15.49 -3.10
N VAL A 41 -8.13 15.32 -2.95
CA VAL A 41 -8.87 14.34 -3.77
C VAL A 41 -9.19 14.96 -5.12
N LEU A 42 -8.82 14.26 -6.19
CA LEU A 42 -9.16 14.59 -7.57
C LEU A 42 -9.92 13.44 -8.23
N THR A 43 -10.53 13.72 -9.38
CA THR A 43 -11.09 12.72 -10.29
C THR A 43 -10.17 12.53 -11.49
N GLY A 44 -10.19 11.35 -12.12
CA GLY A 44 -9.37 11.02 -13.29
C GLY A 44 -8.49 9.78 -13.14
N SER A 45 -8.72 8.96 -12.11
CA SER A 45 -8.11 7.62 -12.05
C SER A 45 -8.84 6.66 -12.99
N PRO A 46 -8.17 5.61 -13.53
CA PRO A 46 -8.75 4.77 -14.55
C PRO A 46 -9.90 3.98 -13.94
N HIS A 47 -11.06 4.02 -14.61
CA HIS A 47 -12.20 3.19 -14.29
C HIS A 47 -11.96 1.70 -14.65
N LEU A 48 -10.97 1.42 -15.51
CA LEU A 48 -10.67 0.08 -16.02
C LEU A 48 -9.92 -0.78 -14.99
N LEU A 49 -10.54 -1.91 -14.64
CA LEU A 49 -9.93 -2.98 -13.83
C LEU A 49 -8.96 -3.80 -14.71
N PRO A 50 -7.79 -4.22 -14.21
CA PRO A 50 -7.12 -5.39 -14.76
C PRO A 50 -7.99 -6.62 -14.56
N PRO A 51 -7.87 -7.64 -15.43
CA PRO A 51 -8.64 -8.88 -15.33
C PRO A 51 -8.55 -9.59 -13.96
N ALA A 52 -7.50 -9.33 -13.19
CA ALA A 52 -7.20 -9.99 -11.91
C ALA A 52 -7.73 -9.25 -10.65
N ALA A 53 -8.67 -8.31 -10.75
CA ALA A 53 -9.26 -7.63 -9.60
C ALA A 53 -10.68 -8.17 -9.28
N PRO A 54 -10.90 -8.90 -8.17
CA PRO A 54 -12.20 -9.54 -7.94
C PRO A 54 -13.29 -8.63 -7.36
N HIS A 55 -13.04 -7.36 -7.01
CA HIS A 55 -14.05 -6.57 -6.27
C HIS A 55 -14.05 -5.07 -6.59
N GLU A 56 -15.29 -4.59 -6.80
CA GLU A 56 -15.83 -3.23 -6.93
C GLU A 56 -15.33 -2.33 -8.08
N PRO A 57 -16.26 -1.65 -8.80
CA PRO A 57 -15.90 -0.57 -9.72
C PRO A 57 -15.08 0.51 -9.02
N ARG A 58 -14.00 0.95 -9.66
CA ARG A 58 -13.17 2.03 -9.12
C ARG A 58 -13.96 3.33 -9.08
N SER A 59 -13.75 4.11 -8.02
CA SER A 59 -14.44 5.37 -7.80
C SER A 59 -14.11 6.48 -8.81
N GLY A 60 -13.10 6.29 -9.66
CA GLY A 60 -12.54 7.34 -10.53
C GLY A 60 -11.80 8.43 -9.77
N ARG A 61 -11.65 8.29 -8.45
CA ARG A 61 -10.98 9.27 -7.56
C ARG A 61 -9.54 8.87 -7.27
N CYS A 62 -8.71 9.85 -6.95
CA CYS A 62 -7.33 9.67 -6.50
C CYS A 62 -6.95 10.71 -5.46
N ILE A 63 -5.93 10.43 -4.66
CA ILE A 63 -5.23 11.43 -3.86
C ILE A 63 -4.10 11.98 -4.72
N HIS A 64 -4.12 13.29 -5.00
CA HIS A 64 -3.02 14.04 -5.56
C HIS A 64 -2.16 14.60 -4.43
N ILE A 65 -0.86 14.34 -4.50
CA ILE A 65 0.12 14.71 -3.49
C ILE A 65 1.08 15.74 -4.07
N THR A 66 1.08 16.93 -3.49
CA THR A 66 1.91 18.07 -3.90
C THR A 66 2.80 18.55 -2.74
N ASP A 67 3.68 19.51 -3.03
CA ASP A 67 4.50 20.22 -2.03
C ASP A 67 5.41 19.29 -1.21
N ARG A 68 5.90 18.22 -1.85
CA ARG A 68 6.82 17.27 -1.23
C ARG A 68 8.24 17.81 -1.25
N THR A 69 8.87 17.90 -0.08
CA THR A 69 10.29 18.28 0.05
C THR A 69 11.21 17.08 0.26
N GLN A 70 10.67 15.88 0.53
CA GLN A 70 11.44 14.66 0.73
C GLN A 70 10.73 13.43 0.14
N THR A 71 11.51 12.40 -0.22
CA THR A 71 11.02 11.20 -0.92
C THR A 71 10.04 10.38 -0.08
N TRP A 72 10.16 10.41 1.25
CA TRP A 72 9.26 9.69 2.16
C TRP A 72 7.91 10.38 2.38
N MET A 73 7.75 11.63 1.93
CA MET A 73 6.49 12.36 2.12
C MET A 73 5.39 11.81 1.22
N GLY A 74 4.18 11.70 1.77
CA GLY A 74 3.00 11.24 1.04
C GLY A 74 1.81 10.92 1.94
N PRO A 75 0.78 10.25 1.41
CA PRO A 75 -0.41 9.92 2.18
C PRO A 75 -0.15 8.73 3.10
N ALA A 76 -0.68 8.78 4.31
CA ALA A 76 -0.55 7.72 5.30
C ALA A 76 -1.86 7.44 6.05
N GLN A 77 -1.98 6.23 6.59
CA GLN A 77 -3.01 5.85 7.56
C GLN A 77 -2.43 5.01 8.70
N MET A 78 -3.00 5.16 9.89
CA MET A 78 -2.76 4.24 11.00
C MET A 78 -3.59 2.96 10.78
N ILE A 79 -2.95 1.80 10.90
CA ILE A 79 -3.58 0.48 10.66
C ILE A 79 -3.30 -0.54 11.77
N ARG A 80 -2.71 -0.11 12.89
CA ARG A 80 -2.29 -1.00 14.00
C ARG A 80 -3.38 -1.97 14.44
N ASP A 81 -4.57 -1.46 14.66
CA ASP A 81 -5.77 -2.12 15.14
C ASP A 81 -6.40 -3.07 14.09
N LYS A 82 -5.90 -3.03 12.85
CA LYS A 82 -6.42 -3.83 11.73
C LYS A 82 -5.46 -4.93 11.28
N VAL A 83 -4.20 -4.85 11.69
CA VAL A 83 -3.18 -5.83 11.29
C VAL A 83 -3.06 -6.97 12.30
N LYS A 84 -2.85 -8.17 11.77
CA LYS A 84 -2.60 -9.39 12.54
C LYS A 84 -1.16 -9.86 12.29
N LEU A 85 -0.52 -10.38 13.33
CA LEU A 85 0.81 -10.95 13.23
C LEU A 85 0.79 -12.27 12.47
N TYR A 86 1.91 -12.60 11.84
CA TYR A 86 2.16 -13.87 11.16
C TYR A 86 1.24 -14.20 9.99
N VAL A 87 0.40 -13.25 9.56
CA VAL A 87 -0.44 -13.35 8.37
C VAL A 87 0.23 -12.64 7.19
N THR A 88 0.08 -13.21 5.99
CA THR A 88 0.50 -12.56 4.73
C THR A 88 -0.53 -11.52 4.31
N TRP A 89 -0.11 -10.27 4.35
CA TRP A 89 -0.85 -9.11 3.86
C TRP A 89 -0.44 -8.82 2.42
N CYS A 90 -1.41 -8.71 1.53
CA CYS A 90 -1.23 -8.24 0.16
C CYS A 90 -1.69 -6.80 0.03
N SER A 91 -0.96 -6.05 -0.78
CA SER A 91 -1.27 -4.67 -1.10
C SER A 91 -1.36 -4.47 -2.61
N ARG A 92 -2.25 -3.57 -3.01
CA ARG A 92 -2.47 -3.16 -4.40
C ARG A 92 -2.80 -1.68 -4.42
N ALA A 93 -2.13 -0.92 -5.28
CA ALA A 93 -2.36 0.50 -5.46
C ALA A 93 -2.08 0.90 -6.90
N TRP A 94 -2.62 2.04 -7.32
CA TRP A 94 -2.38 2.59 -8.64
C TRP A 94 -1.70 3.93 -8.48
N LYS A 95 -0.60 4.17 -9.20
CA LYS A 95 0.09 5.46 -9.18
C LYS A 95 0.15 6.09 -10.56
N LYS A 96 0.11 7.41 -10.62
CA LYS A 96 0.48 8.22 -11.79
C LYS A 96 1.45 9.30 -11.33
N VAL A 97 2.51 9.55 -12.08
CA VAL A 97 3.59 10.47 -11.71
C VAL A 97 3.47 11.75 -12.53
N CYS A 98 3.40 12.93 -11.93
CA CYS A 98 3.10 14.16 -12.67
C CYS A 98 4.33 14.88 -13.27
N SER A 99 5.55 14.36 -13.10
CA SER A 99 6.84 14.84 -13.66
C SER A 99 7.94 13.75 -13.56
N PRO A 100 9.22 13.91 -13.99
CA PRO A 100 10.09 12.77 -14.33
C PRO A 100 10.28 11.72 -13.23
N SER A 101 10.11 10.46 -13.64
CA SER A 101 10.12 9.27 -12.80
C SER A 101 11.53 8.82 -12.44
N THR A 102 11.81 8.56 -11.16
CA THR A 102 13.05 7.87 -10.75
C THR A 102 12.87 6.74 -9.76
N LEU A 103 11.72 6.62 -9.07
CA LEU A 103 11.19 5.43 -8.35
C LEU A 103 10.08 5.89 -7.38
N GLY A 104 9.13 5.02 -7.01
CA GLY A 104 8.10 5.34 -6.00
C GLY A 104 7.46 4.06 -5.48
N GLY A 105 7.05 4.02 -4.21
CA GLY A 105 6.70 2.77 -3.53
C GLY A 105 5.70 2.94 -2.40
N LEU A 106 5.00 1.86 -2.08
CA LEU A 106 4.20 1.76 -0.87
C LEU A 106 5.13 1.33 0.28
N GLY A 107 4.82 1.70 1.51
CA GLY A 107 5.51 1.22 2.71
C GLY A 107 4.52 0.89 3.83
N ILE A 108 4.83 -0.14 4.62
CA ILE A 108 4.21 -0.35 5.94
C ILE A 108 5.34 -0.31 6.96
N GLY A 109 5.18 0.51 8.00
CA GLY A 109 6.21 0.73 9.02
C GLY A 109 5.67 0.92 10.44
N SER A 110 6.57 0.76 11.41
CA SER A 110 6.33 1.03 12.83
C SER A 110 6.84 2.43 13.21
N LEU A 111 6.11 3.16 14.05
CA LEU A 111 6.49 4.50 14.52
C LEU A 111 7.19 4.48 15.90
N GLN A 112 7.58 3.31 16.42
CA GLN A 112 8.30 3.25 17.69
C GLN A 112 9.81 3.49 17.51
N ALA A 113 10.23 4.66 18.00
CA ALA A 113 11.57 5.14 18.32
C ALA A 113 12.41 5.73 17.18
N SER A 114 12.75 7.00 17.41
CA SER A 114 13.55 7.96 16.66
C SER A 114 15.02 7.56 16.46
N ASN A 115 15.28 6.40 15.85
CA ASN A 115 16.61 6.03 15.37
C ASN A 115 16.51 5.40 13.99
N LEU A 116 17.11 6.05 13.00
CA LEU A 116 17.17 5.63 11.59
C LEU A 116 17.74 4.20 11.44
N ALA A 117 18.59 3.77 12.39
CA ALA A 117 19.18 2.44 12.46
C ALA A 117 18.27 1.32 12.99
N MET A 118 17.15 1.65 13.66
CA MET A 118 16.17 0.65 14.13
C MET A 118 14.99 0.45 13.17
N LEU A 119 14.72 1.43 12.30
CA LEU A 119 13.67 1.35 11.28
C LEU A 119 13.97 0.28 10.22
N THR A 120 15.25 -0.03 9.96
CA THR A 120 15.67 -1.05 8.99
C THR A 120 15.24 -2.47 9.36
N LYS A 121 14.96 -2.76 10.64
CA LYS A 121 14.48 -4.09 11.08
C LYS A 121 12.97 -4.29 10.94
N TRP A 122 12.20 -3.22 10.67
CA TRP A 122 10.74 -3.22 10.74
C TRP A 122 10.07 -2.53 9.54
N TRP A 123 10.82 -2.41 8.44
CA TRP A 123 10.35 -1.80 7.21
C TRP A 123 9.89 -2.91 6.26
N CYS A 124 8.59 -2.97 5.95
CA CYS A 124 8.10 -3.75 4.82
C CYS A 124 8.11 -2.81 3.60
N GLN A 125 9.13 -2.93 2.76
CA GLN A 125 9.24 -2.14 1.54
C GLN A 125 8.59 -2.90 0.39
N TRP A 126 7.69 -2.23 -0.32
CA TRP A 126 6.99 -2.75 -1.47
C TRP A 126 7.65 -2.24 -2.74
N VAL A 127 8.35 -3.12 -3.46
CA VAL A 127 8.93 -2.81 -4.78
C VAL A 127 7.87 -3.14 -5.83
N SER A 128 7.69 -2.28 -6.83
CA SER A 128 6.82 -2.59 -7.98
C SER A 128 7.23 -3.93 -8.59
N GLY A 129 6.27 -4.82 -8.83
CA GLY A 129 6.51 -6.21 -9.24
C GLY A 129 7.10 -6.43 -10.64
N SER A 130 7.68 -5.40 -11.25
CA SER A 130 8.37 -5.47 -12.54
C SER A 130 9.65 -4.63 -12.46
N PRO A 131 10.74 -5.03 -13.15
CA PRO A 131 11.84 -4.11 -13.42
C PRO A 131 11.20 -2.85 -14.01
N VAL A 132 11.30 -1.74 -13.30
CA VAL A 132 10.83 -0.45 -13.80
C VAL A 132 11.88 -0.06 -14.83
N GLU A 133 11.78 -0.65 -16.03
CA GLU A 133 12.28 -0.02 -17.24
C GLU A 133 11.79 1.42 -17.18
N MET A 134 12.73 2.35 -17.31
CA MET A 134 12.51 3.80 -17.22
C MET A 134 11.18 4.17 -17.88
N ILE A 135 10.13 4.33 -17.07
CA ILE A 135 8.79 4.59 -17.59
C ILE A 135 8.77 6.05 -17.97
N ASN A 136 9.10 6.32 -19.24
CA ASN A 136 9.06 7.66 -19.83
C ASN A 136 7.62 8.20 -19.97
N ASP A 137 6.60 7.41 -19.62
CA ASP A 137 5.22 7.83 -19.67
C ASP A 137 4.75 8.36 -18.31
N THR A 138 4.87 9.68 -18.12
CA THR A 138 4.33 10.41 -16.97
C THR A 138 2.80 10.53 -17.01
N GLU A 139 2.13 10.09 -18.07
CA GLU A 139 0.69 10.25 -18.24
C GLU A 139 -0.12 9.00 -17.93
N SER A 140 0.53 7.85 -17.79
CA SER A 140 -0.13 6.57 -17.52
C SER A 140 -0.22 6.22 -16.05
N TRP A 141 -1.23 5.41 -15.72
CA TRP A 141 -1.40 4.81 -14.41
C TRP A 141 -0.73 3.45 -14.35
N HIS A 142 0.04 3.21 -13.30
CA HIS A 142 0.75 1.96 -13.06
C HIS A 142 0.30 1.30 -11.78
N GLU A 143 0.10 -0.01 -11.85
CA GLU A 143 -0.20 -0.84 -10.70
C GLU A 143 1.06 -1.11 -9.87
N ILE A 144 0.94 -0.98 -8.56
CA ILE A 144 1.92 -1.38 -7.56
C ILE A 144 1.28 -2.48 -6.73
N CYS A 145 1.95 -3.63 -6.64
CA CYS A 145 1.50 -4.77 -5.86
C CYS A 145 2.63 -5.28 -4.96
N GLY A 146 2.28 -5.92 -3.84
CA GLY A 146 3.24 -6.62 -2.98
C GLY A 146 2.57 -7.49 -1.92
N SER A 147 3.30 -8.48 -1.38
CA SER A 147 2.93 -9.25 -0.17
C SER A 147 3.98 -9.27 0.97
N CYS A 148 3.57 -9.04 2.23
CA CYS A 148 4.46 -8.91 3.39
C CYS A 148 3.85 -9.61 4.57
N ARG A 149 4.69 -9.90 5.56
CA ARG A 149 4.28 -10.54 6.80
C ARG A 149 4.77 -9.68 7.95
N ILE A 150 3.85 -9.38 8.88
CA ILE A 150 4.18 -8.64 10.09
C ILE A 150 4.51 -9.66 11.18
N GLU A 151 5.76 -9.73 11.60
CA GLU A 151 6.23 -10.80 12.49
C GLU A 151 6.22 -10.43 13.97
N LYS A 152 6.04 -9.15 14.28
CA LYS A 152 6.13 -8.66 15.65
C LYS A 152 5.19 -7.48 15.84
N GLN A 153 4.67 -7.34 17.06
CA GLN A 153 3.74 -6.26 17.39
C GLN A 153 4.50 -4.95 17.63
N ALA A 154 3.92 -3.85 17.16
CA ALA A 154 4.39 -2.50 17.44
C ALA A 154 3.29 -1.68 18.11
N ALA A 155 3.66 -0.70 18.95
CA ALA A 155 2.67 0.19 19.55
C ALA A 155 2.00 1.12 18.53
N LYS A 156 2.59 1.30 17.35
CA LYS A 156 2.05 2.09 16.24
C LYS A 156 2.46 1.42 14.92
N VAL A 157 1.48 1.11 14.08
CA VAL A 157 1.70 0.61 12.71
C VAL A 157 0.96 1.53 11.75
N MET A 158 1.67 1.96 10.72
CA MET A 158 1.15 2.83 9.67
C MET A 158 1.46 2.27 8.30
N VAL A 159 0.55 2.50 7.36
CA VAL A 159 0.81 2.41 5.94
C VAL A 159 1.05 3.81 5.40
N TYR A 160 2.00 3.97 4.50
CA TYR A 160 2.26 5.23 3.81
C TYR A 160 2.73 4.96 2.39
N ILE A 161 2.48 5.91 1.49
CA ILE A 161 2.94 5.82 0.10
C ILE A 161 4.05 6.86 -0.08
N GLN A 162 5.23 6.40 -0.47
CA GLN A 162 6.35 7.23 -0.85
C GLN A 162 6.33 7.47 -2.35
N GLY A 163 6.83 8.63 -2.74
CA GLY A 163 6.83 9.05 -4.13
C GLY A 163 8.24 9.18 -4.72
N PRO A 164 8.31 9.64 -5.98
CA PRO A 164 9.54 10.09 -6.65
C PRO A 164 10.35 11.12 -5.87
N ALA A 165 11.45 11.57 -6.48
CA ALA A 165 12.33 12.62 -5.96
C ALA A 165 11.57 13.81 -5.34
N ALA A 166 12.22 14.49 -4.39
CA ALA A 166 11.68 15.72 -3.81
C ALA A 166 11.27 16.73 -4.91
N GLY A 167 10.19 17.47 -4.67
CA GLY A 167 9.62 18.40 -5.65
C GLY A 167 8.69 17.76 -6.69
N ILE A 168 8.67 16.43 -6.81
CA ILE A 168 7.83 15.72 -7.78
C ILE A 168 6.49 15.33 -7.13
N SER A 169 5.40 15.80 -7.75
CA SER A 169 4.02 15.46 -7.39
C SER A 169 3.61 14.13 -8.00
N PHE A 170 2.72 13.41 -7.33
CA PHE A 170 2.18 12.15 -7.84
C PHE A 170 0.75 11.94 -7.37
N MET A 171 0.03 11.04 -8.05
CA MET A 171 -1.33 10.64 -7.72
C MET A 171 -1.36 9.16 -7.33
N VAL A 172 -2.22 8.81 -6.38
CA VAL A 172 -2.47 7.43 -5.98
C VAL A 172 -3.97 7.14 -5.89
N ALA A 173 -4.38 5.96 -6.37
CA ALA A 173 -5.76 5.52 -6.37
C ALA A 173 -5.89 4.08 -5.89
N GLY A 174 -7.06 3.77 -5.31
CA GLY A 174 -7.50 2.40 -5.03
C GLY A 174 -6.53 1.58 -4.17
N LEU A 175 -5.91 2.18 -3.14
CA LEU A 175 -5.07 1.41 -2.22
C LEU A 175 -5.94 0.39 -1.48
N GLN A 176 -5.63 -0.88 -1.70
CA GLN A 176 -6.21 -1.99 -0.96
C GLN A 176 -5.10 -2.72 -0.20
N ILE A 177 -5.37 -3.06 1.04
CA ILE A 177 -4.56 -3.98 1.83
C ILE A 177 -5.49 -5.04 2.39
N PHE A 178 -5.19 -6.31 2.11
CA PHE A 178 -6.06 -7.43 2.48
C PHE A 178 -5.22 -8.70 2.67
N THR A 179 -5.73 -9.66 3.42
CA THR A 179 -5.07 -10.96 3.58
C THR A 179 -5.51 -11.89 2.46
N VAL A 180 -4.59 -12.74 1.99
CA VAL A 180 -4.90 -13.77 0.99
C VAL A 180 -5.02 -15.12 1.68
N ASP A 181 -6.07 -15.87 1.34
CA ASP A 181 -6.23 -17.26 1.79
C ASP A 181 -5.16 -18.14 1.12
N PRO A 182 -4.18 -18.67 1.88
CA PRO A 182 -3.14 -19.51 1.31
C PRO A 182 -3.72 -20.77 0.67
N GLN A 183 -4.73 -21.40 1.28
CA GLN A 183 -5.31 -22.64 0.78
C GLN A 183 -6.08 -22.42 -0.52
N ALA A 184 -6.88 -21.35 -0.59
CA ALA A 184 -7.57 -20.97 -1.84
C ALA A 184 -6.56 -20.64 -2.95
N ARG A 185 -5.48 -19.91 -2.64
CA ARG A 185 -4.43 -19.58 -3.60
C ARG A 185 -3.70 -20.85 -4.10
N PHE A 186 -3.36 -21.78 -3.22
CA PHE A 186 -2.74 -23.04 -3.62
C PHE A 186 -3.65 -23.88 -4.52
N LYS A 187 -4.96 -23.94 -4.23
CA LYS A 187 -5.94 -24.62 -5.08
C LYS A 187 -6.04 -23.98 -6.47
N HIS A 188 -6.05 -22.65 -6.53
CA HIS A 188 -6.08 -21.92 -7.80
C HIS A 188 -4.82 -22.16 -8.64
N LEU A 189 -3.64 -22.12 -8.01
CA LEU A 189 -2.36 -22.36 -8.70
C LEU A 189 -2.19 -23.79 -9.22
N LYS A 190 -2.88 -24.79 -8.64
CA LYS A 190 -2.88 -26.17 -9.14
C LYS A 190 -3.85 -26.39 -10.32
N ARG A 191 -4.73 -25.42 -10.63
CA ARG A 191 -5.74 -25.52 -11.68
C ARG A 191 -5.34 -24.83 -12.99
N ASN A 192 -4.20 -24.14 -12.98
CA ASN A 192 -3.56 -23.52 -14.14
C ASN A 192 -2.29 -24.32 -14.47
#